data_AF-A0A936GPI3-F1
#
_entry.id   AF-A0A936GPI3-F1
#
_cell.length_a   1.000
_cell.length_b   1.000
_cell.length_c   1.000
_cell.angle_alpha   90.00
_cell.angle_beta   90.00
_cell.angle_gamma   90.00
#
_symmetry.space_group_name_H-M   'P 1'
#
loop_
_entity.id
_entity.type
_entity.pdbx_description
1 polymer ?
#
loop_
_entity_poly.entity_id
_entity_poly.type
_entity_poly.pdbx_seq_one_letter_code
_entity_poly.pdbx_strand_id
1 'polypeptide(L)' 'MTLTRHLLTFCGFCILLIMNACAPVQPWERGNLAKPQMALDPYPLQSALRAHNYGSREAAAGGNAAQGGGCGCY' A
#
# COMPACT_ATOMS: atom_id res chain seq x y z
N MET A 1 5.97 41.31 20.63
CA MET A 1 6.32 40.08 21.39
C MET A 1 5.14 39.13 21.59
N THR A 2 3.89 39.62 21.67
CA THR A 2 2.68 38.78 21.79
C THR A 2 2.26 38.13 20.45
N LEU A 3 2.36 38.85 19.34
CA LEU A 3 1.97 38.36 18.00
C LEU A 3 2.82 37.17 17.52
N THR A 4 4.14 37.19 17.76
CA THR A 4 5.05 36.06 17.47
C THR A 4 4.79 34.84 18.35
N ARG A 5 4.35 35.02 19.61
CA ARG A 5 3.92 33.92 20.49
C ARG A 5 2.59 33.30 20.04
N HIS A 6 1.66 34.11 19.54
CA HIS A 6 0.40 33.60 18.95
C HIS A 6 0.64 32.85 17.65
N LEU A 7 1.53 33.32 16.78
CA LEU A 7 1.96 32.59 15.59
C LEU A 7 2.64 31.25 15.93
N LEU A 8 3.50 31.22 16.96
CA LEU A 8 4.19 29.98 17.38
C LEU A 8 3.21 28.95 17.97
N THR A 9 2.25 29.40 18.77
CA THR A 9 1.21 28.54 19.37
C THR A 9 0.21 28.04 18.33
N PHE A 10 -0.17 28.88 17.36
CA PHE A 10 -1.02 28.47 16.24
C PHE A 10 -0.33 27.42 15.35
N CYS A 11 0.97 27.59 15.07
CA CYS A 11 1.75 26.62 14.32
C CYS A 11 1.83 25.26 15.06
N GLY A 12 2.04 25.28 16.37
CA GLY A 12 2.02 24.07 17.21
C GLY A 12 0.67 23.35 17.20
N PHE A 13 -0.44 24.10 17.23
CA PHE A 13 -1.78 23.52 17.14
C PHE A 13 -2.05 22.86 15.78
N CYS A 14 -1.62 23.48 14.68
CA CYS A 14 -1.73 22.91 13.33
C CYS A 14 -0.94 21.60 13.19
N ILE A 15 0.24 21.50 13.80
CA ILE A 15 1.08 20.29 13.76
C ILE A 15 0.43 19.13 14.54
N LEU A 16 -0.30 19.41 15.62
CA LEU A 16 -1.02 18.38 16.37
C LEU A 16 -2.21 17.80 15.60
N LEU A 17 -2.86 18.60 14.74
CA LEU A 17 -4.01 18.15 13.96
C LEU A 17 -3.65 17.10 12.88
N ILE A 18 -2.47 17.20 12.28
CA ILE A 18 -2.04 16.32 11.18
C ILE A 18 -1.54 14.94 11.63
N MET A 19 -1.37 14.71 12.94
CA MET A 19 -0.87 13.44 13.48
C MET A 19 -1.89 12.29 13.47
N ASN A 20 -3.16 12.56 13.15
CA ASN A 20 -4.24 11.54 13.13
C ASN A 20 -4.45 10.87 11.75
N ALA A 21 -3.45 10.88 10.86
CA ALA A 21 -3.64 10.41 9.48
C ALA A 21 -3.69 8.87 9.30
N CYS A 22 -3.40 8.08 10.33
CA CYS A 22 -3.43 6.62 10.23
C CYS A 22 -4.73 6.06 10.84
N ALA A 23 -5.72 5.78 9.99
CA ALA A 23 -6.96 5.13 10.40
C ALA A 23 -6.83 3.60 10.25
N PRO A 24 -7.16 2.81 11.29
CA PRO A 24 -7.22 1.35 11.14
C PRO A 24 -8.41 0.98 10.25
N VAL A 25 -8.14 0.30 9.14
CA VAL A 25 -9.18 -0.21 8.22
C VAL A 25 -9.51 -1.65 8.59
N GLN A 26 -10.80 -1.96 8.73
CA GLN A 26 -11.23 -3.30 9.12
C GLN A 26 -11.03 -4.29 7.96
N PRO A 27 -10.75 -5.58 8.24
CA PRO A 27 -10.42 -6.55 7.19
C PRO A 27 -11.43 -6.65 6.03
N TRP A 28 -12.73 -6.51 6.33
CA TRP A 28 -13.82 -6.59 5.35
C TRP A 28 -14.05 -5.31 4.54
N GLU A 29 -13.59 -4.15 5.03
CA GLU A 29 -13.70 -2.88 4.30
C GLU A 29 -12.72 -2.85 3.13
N ARG A 30 -11.61 -3.59 3.23
CA ARG A 30 -10.56 -3.65 2.19
C ARG A 30 -11.10 -4.05 0.83
N GLY A 31 -12.10 -4.92 0.75
CA GLY A 31 -12.72 -5.31 -0.54
C GLY A 31 -13.40 -4.15 -1.28
N ASN A 32 -13.91 -3.16 -0.55
CA ASN A 32 -14.55 -1.99 -1.16
C ASN A 32 -13.56 -0.82 -1.37
N LEU A 33 -12.53 -0.70 -0.54
CA LEU A 33 -11.48 0.32 -0.69
C LEU A 33 -10.46 -0.05 -1.78
N ALA A 34 -10.23 -1.34 -2.02
CA ALA A 34 -9.34 -1.88 -3.04
C ALA A 34 -9.93 -1.65 -4.44
N LYS A 35 -9.45 -0.61 -5.13
CA LYS A 35 -9.86 -0.36 -6.52
C LYS A 35 -9.10 -1.28 -7.47
N PRO A 36 -9.70 -1.70 -8.61
CA PRO A 36 -9.01 -2.55 -9.59
C PRO A 36 -7.69 -1.97 -10.11
N GLN A 37 -7.56 -0.64 -10.18
CA GLN A 37 -6.34 0.03 -10.61
C GLN A 37 -5.19 -0.04 -9.59
N MET A 38 -5.49 -0.42 -8.34
CA MET A 38 -4.50 -0.63 -7.27
C MET A 38 -3.99 -2.07 -7.23
N ALA A 39 -4.42 -2.93 -8.16
CA ALA A 39 -3.92 -4.29 -8.27
C ALA A 39 -2.40 -4.27 -8.50
N LEU A 40 -1.68 -5.07 -7.72
CA LEU A 40 -0.23 -5.27 -7.88
C LEU A 40 0.11 -5.81 -9.26
N ASP A 41 -0.77 -6.63 -9.80
CA ASP A 41 -0.65 -7.18 -11.13
C ASP A 41 -1.94 -6.92 -11.91
N PRO A 42 -1.92 -6.04 -12.92
CA PRO A 42 -3.08 -5.76 -13.75
C PRO A 42 -3.44 -6.93 -14.69
N TYR A 43 -2.52 -7.87 -14.95
CA TYR A 43 -2.73 -8.98 -15.89
C TYR A 43 -2.33 -10.33 -15.29
N PRO A 44 -3.07 -10.82 -14.26
CA PRO A 44 -2.71 -12.01 -13.49
C PRO A 44 -2.60 -13.29 -14.33
N LEU A 45 -3.37 -13.39 -15.41
CA LEU A 45 -3.28 -14.55 -16.31
C LEU A 45 -1.95 -14.57 -17.09
N GLN A 46 -1.50 -13.41 -17.55
CA GLN A 46 -0.26 -13.31 -18.32
C GLN A 46 0.96 -13.51 -17.44
N SER A 47 0.94 -12.96 -16.22
CA SER A 47 2.01 -13.19 -15.25
C SER A 47 2.06 -14.64 -14.79
N ALA A 48 0.93 -15.30 -14.54
CA ALA A 48 0.87 -16.71 -14.21
C ALA A 48 1.43 -17.59 -15.34
N LEU A 49 1.06 -17.31 -16.59
CA LEU A 49 1.60 -18.03 -17.75
C LEU A 49 3.11 -17.83 -17.87
N ARG A 50 3.58 -16.59 -17.69
CA ARG A 50 5.01 -16.25 -17.70
C ARG A 50 5.74 -16.97 -16.57
N ALA A 51 5.21 -16.96 -15.36
CA ALA A 51 5.76 -17.65 -14.21
C ALA A 51 5.82 -19.17 -14.41
N HIS A 52 4.81 -19.77 -15.05
CA HIS A 52 4.84 -21.19 -15.41
C HIS A 52 5.97 -21.51 -16.41
N ASN A 53 6.14 -20.67 -17.44
CA ASN A 53 7.17 -20.85 -18.45
C ASN A 53 8.59 -20.67 -17.89
N TYR A 54 8.84 -19.60 -17.12
CA TYR A 54 10.14 -19.39 -16.49
C TYR A 54 10.39 -20.39 -15.36
N GLY A 55 9.40 -20.70 -14.54
CA GLY A 55 9.52 -21.70 -13.47
C GLY A 55 9.87 -23.08 -14.01
N SER A 56 9.35 -23.46 -15.19
CA SER A 56 9.73 -24.71 -15.87
C SER A 56 11.17 -24.69 -16.40
N ARG A 57 11.64 -23.52 -16.85
CA ARG A 57 12.98 -23.35 -17.44
C ARG A 57 14.08 -23.17 -16.41
N GLU A 58 13.74 -22.56 -15.28
CA GLU A 58 14.68 -22.07 -14.28
C GLU A 58 14.41 -22.72 -12.91
N ALA A 59 13.83 -23.92 -12.89
CA ALA A 59 13.39 -24.62 -11.67
C ALA A 59 14.47 -24.73 -10.56
N ALA A 60 15.76 -24.64 -10.92
CA ALA A 60 16.89 -24.64 -9.99
C ALA A 60 17.24 -23.25 -9.40
N ALA A 61 16.79 -22.14 -9.99
CA ALA A 61 17.20 -20.77 -9.64
C ALA A 61 16.42 -20.16 -8.46
N GLY A 62 15.46 -20.89 -7.86
CA GLY A 62 14.58 -20.37 -6.83
C GLY A 62 13.42 -19.56 -7.43
N GLY A 63 12.19 -19.88 -6.99
CA GLY A 63 10.98 -19.32 -7.59
C GLY A 63 10.79 -17.82 -7.37
N ASN A 64 10.02 -17.19 -8.27
CA ASN A 64 9.62 -15.77 -8.24
C ASN A 64 8.62 -15.42 -7.12
N ALA A 65 8.71 -16.05 -5.95
CA ALA A 65 7.76 -15.88 -4.86
C ALA A 65 8.20 -14.75 -3.91
N ALA A 66 8.20 -13.52 -4.39
CA ALA A 66 7.93 -12.38 -3.52
C ALA A 66 6.41 -12.21 -3.51
N GLN A 67 5.72 -12.87 -2.57
CA GLN A 67 4.28 -12.63 -2.36
C GLN A 67 4.12 -11.15 -2.03
N GLY A 68 3.53 -10.41 -2.97
CA GLY A 68 3.38 -8.98 -2.90
C GLY A 68 2.65 -8.57 -1.62
N GLY A 69 3.32 -7.75 -0.82
CA GLY A 69 2.72 -7.01 0.29
C GLY A 69 1.76 -5.95 -0.25
N GLY A 70 0.63 -6.39 -0.79
CA GLY A 70 -0.49 -5.52 -1.11
C GLY A 70 -1.42 -5.43 0.07
N CYS A 71 -2.14 -4.33 0.17
CA CYS A 71 -3.24 -4.13 1.11
C CYS A 71 -4.43 -5.11 0.94
N GLY A 72 -4.25 -6.28 0.31
CA GLY A 72 -5.24 -7.34 0.23
C GLY A 72 -6.38 -6.99 -0.73
N CYS A 73 -6.05 -6.79 -2.00
CA CYS A 73 -7.02 -7.04 -3.06
C CYS A 73 -6.94 -8.56 -3.29
N TYR A 74 -7.95 -9.30 -2.82
CA TYR A 74 -8.08 -10.74 -3.07
C TYR A 74 -8.32 -11.02 -4.57
#